data_AF-A0A401ZRY1-F1
#
_entry.id   AF-A0A401ZRY1-F1
#
_cell.length_a   1.000
_cell.length_b   1.000
_cell.length_c   1.000
_cell.angle_alpha   90.00
_cell.angle_beta   90.00
_cell.angle_gamma   90.00
#
_symmetry.space_group_name_H-M   'P 1'
#
loop_
_entity.id
_entity.type
_entity.pdbx_description
1 polymer ?
#
loop_
_entity_poly.entity_id
_entity_poly.type
_entity_poly.pdbx_seq_one_letter_code
_entity_poly.pdbx_strand_id
1 'polypeptide(L)'
;MRAALNDLAKQNPEWLLLHMAPDWFDRSAHRFEMTRFPKQESKQQALRKQVGEDVARLFDGLERQETPAALGQLPSVIRLRQVFDQHYERSQTGVRWRDGPAVTNEDRIVSPYDEQARSARKRELIWLGYKIHLTETCDQDPHMPHLIVQVHTVPATTPDSMAVEPILQDLREREVAPSALFVDQGYTSATSLVEQAKQGTEMMGPLQESTSWQAQAGEGYGLYDFEVDWHQQRVRCPQGHLSQR
;
A
#
# COMPACT_ATOMS: atom_id res chain seq x y z
N MET A 1 3.44 -0.87 19.63
CA MET A 1 3.65 -1.12 21.07
C MET A 1 5.04 -0.69 21.53
N ARG A 2 6.12 -1.39 21.18
CA ARG A 2 7.50 -1.02 21.59
C ARG A 2 7.85 0.46 21.40
N ALA A 3 7.50 1.05 20.25
CA ALA A 3 7.73 2.46 19.98
C ALA A 3 7.10 3.38 21.07
N ALA A 4 5.85 3.12 21.42
CA ALA A 4 5.15 3.85 22.48
C ALA A 4 5.81 3.64 23.85
N LEU A 5 6.20 2.41 24.18
CA LEU A 5 6.89 2.11 25.44
C LEU A 5 8.22 2.84 25.55
N ASN A 6 9.00 2.91 24.47
CA ASN A 6 10.27 3.63 24.45
C ASN A 6 10.07 5.13 24.70
N ASP A 7 9.04 5.74 24.11
CA ASP A 7 8.80 7.17 24.29
C ASP A 7 8.18 7.47 25.68
N LEU A 8 7.32 6.59 26.19
CA LEU A 8 6.86 6.65 27.58
C LEU A 8 8.03 6.51 28.57
N ALA A 9 8.97 5.60 28.31
CA ALA A 9 10.15 5.43 29.15
C ALA A 9 11.04 6.68 29.17
N LYS A 10 11.17 7.38 28.03
CA LYS A 10 11.90 8.66 27.96
C LYS A 10 11.18 9.78 28.71
N GLN A 11 9.85 9.81 28.62
CA GLN A 11 9.06 10.92 29.16
C GLN A 11 8.75 10.77 30.66
N ASN A 12 8.45 9.56 31.12
CA ASN A 12 8.14 9.26 32.52
C ASN A 12 8.43 7.77 32.85
N PRO A 13 9.70 7.43 33.15
CA PRO A 13 10.10 6.04 33.42
C PRO A 13 9.48 5.49 34.72
N GLU A 14 9.29 6.32 35.75
CA GLU A 14 8.71 5.88 37.02
C GLU A 14 7.24 5.46 36.85
N TRP A 15 6.46 6.27 36.14
CA TRP A 15 5.08 5.92 35.79
C TRP A 15 5.04 4.60 35.02
N LEU A 16 5.95 4.41 34.06
CA LEU A 16 6.00 3.21 33.26
C LEU A 16 6.28 1.96 34.12
N LEU A 17 7.25 2.02 35.03
CA LEU A 17 7.59 0.92 35.93
C LEU A 17 6.44 0.54 36.88
N LEU A 18 5.62 1.50 37.32
CA LEU A 18 4.46 1.25 38.18
C LEU A 18 3.29 0.58 37.44
N HIS A 19 3.20 0.76 36.13
CA HIS A 19 2.06 0.30 35.32
C HIS A 19 2.39 -0.89 34.40
N MET A 20 3.67 -1.22 34.23
CA MET A 20 4.13 -2.37 33.44
C MET A 20 4.31 -3.62 34.30
N ALA A 21 3.85 -4.77 33.79
CA ALA A 21 4.18 -6.04 34.39
C ALA A 21 5.68 -6.38 34.14
N PRO A 22 6.40 -7.03 35.07
CA PRO A 22 7.85 -7.27 34.91
C PRO A 22 8.20 -8.15 33.70
N ASP A 23 7.37 -9.16 33.44
CA ASP A 23 7.46 -10.10 32.32
C ASP A 23 7.24 -9.44 30.94
N TRP A 24 6.85 -8.16 30.94
CA TRP A 24 6.54 -7.40 29.74
C TRP A 24 7.78 -6.90 29.01
N PHE A 25 8.85 -6.61 29.75
CA PHE A 25 10.14 -6.25 29.16
C PHE A 25 10.73 -7.42 28.38
N ASP A 26 10.64 -8.64 28.90
CA ASP A 26 11.14 -9.83 28.21
C ASP A 26 10.45 -10.04 26.84
N ARG A 27 9.16 -9.70 26.74
CA ARG A 27 8.36 -9.86 25.52
C ARG A 27 8.48 -8.70 24.54
N SER A 28 8.45 -7.47 25.05
CA SER A 28 8.23 -6.26 24.24
C SER A 28 9.48 -5.42 24.03
N ALA A 29 10.56 -5.65 24.78
CA ALA A 29 11.81 -4.89 24.63
C ALA A 29 12.50 -5.21 23.31
N HIS A 30 12.42 -6.46 22.84
CA HIS A 30 13.06 -6.89 21.61
C HIS A 30 12.22 -6.56 20.38
N ARG A 31 12.91 -6.32 19.25
CA ARG A 31 12.24 -6.28 17.95
C ARG A 31 11.59 -7.64 17.69
N PHE A 32 10.32 -7.62 17.32
CA PHE A 32 9.68 -8.78 16.72
C PHE A 32 10.37 -9.06 15.38
N GLU A 33 11.09 -10.17 15.32
CA GLU A 33 11.71 -10.71 14.11
C GLU A 33 10.85 -11.85 13.57
N MET A 34 10.71 -11.97 12.25
CA MET A 34 9.88 -13.03 11.63
C MET A 34 10.33 -14.44 12.02
N THR A 35 11.61 -14.63 12.31
CA THR A 35 12.17 -15.90 12.80
C THR A 35 11.69 -16.29 14.19
N ARG A 36 11.27 -15.31 15.01
CA ARG A 36 10.76 -15.50 16.37
C ARG A 36 9.24 -15.71 16.40
N PHE A 37 8.57 -15.68 15.25
CA PHE A 37 7.13 -15.86 15.19
C PHE A 37 6.75 -17.33 15.43
N PRO A 38 5.77 -17.62 16.30
CA PRO A 38 5.28 -18.97 16.45
C PRO A 38 4.73 -19.49 15.12
N LYS A 39 5.18 -20.67 14.68
CA LYS A 39 4.67 -21.31 13.47
C LYS A 39 3.30 -21.98 13.69
N GLN A 40 3.03 -22.41 14.92
CA GLN A 40 1.79 -23.09 15.29
C GLN A 40 0.67 -22.06 15.49
N GLU A 41 -0.48 -22.30 14.85
CA GLU A 41 -1.62 -21.39 14.90
C GLU A 41 -2.11 -21.10 16.33
N SER A 42 -2.20 -22.12 17.20
CA SER A 42 -2.60 -21.95 18.60
C SER A 42 -1.66 -21.00 19.36
N LYS A 43 -0.36 -21.06 19.10
CA LYS A 43 0.63 -20.14 19.69
C LYS A 43 0.53 -18.73 19.11
N GLN A 44 0.18 -18.60 17.83
CA GLN A 44 -0.09 -17.29 17.21
C GLN A 44 -1.34 -16.64 17.82
N GLN A 45 -2.40 -17.41 18.04
CA GLN A 45 -3.62 -16.93 18.69
C GLN A 45 -3.34 -16.51 20.14
N ALA A 46 -2.59 -17.32 20.90
CA ALA A 46 -2.17 -16.98 22.25
C ALA A 46 -1.34 -15.68 22.30
N LEU A 47 -0.39 -15.52 21.38
CA LEU A 47 0.41 -14.30 21.26
C LEU A 47 -0.46 -13.08 20.93
N ARG A 48 -1.37 -13.19 19.96
CA ARG A 48 -2.31 -12.10 19.60
C ARG A 48 -3.18 -11.69 20.79
N LYS A 49 -3.71 -12.67 21.54
CA LYS A 49 -4.49 -12.42 22.76
C LYS A 49 -3.65 -11.67 23.79
N GLN A 50 -2.46 -12.16 24.09
CA GLN A 50 -1.56 -11.58 25.06
C GLN A 50 -1.19 -10.13 24.70
N VAL A 51 -0.79 -9.86 23.46
CA VAL A 51 -0.48 -8.50 22.97
C VAL A 51 -1.69 -7.58 23.11
N GLY A 52 -2.91 -8.09 22.86
CA GLY A 52 -4.14 -7.33 22.99
C GLY A 52 -4.44 -6.90 24.43
N GLU A 53 -4.37 -7.86 25.36
CA GLU A 53 -4.57 -7.62 26.80
C GLU A 53 -3.52 -6.65 27.36
N ASP A 54 -2.29 -6.80 26.90
CA ASP A 54 -1.17 -5.98 27.28
C ASP A 54 -1.35 -4.51 26.83
N VAL A 55 -1.73 -4.28 25.57
CA VAL A 55 -2.00 -2.92 25.07
C VAL A 55 -3.23 -2.30 25.75
N ALA A 56 -4.27 -3.09 26.03
CA ALA A 56 -5.42 -2.58 26.78
C ALA A 56 -5.05 -2.17 28.21
N ARG A 57 -4.24 -2.96 28.93
CA ARG A 57 -3.75 -2.61 30.27
C ARG A 57 -2.97 -1.29 30.27
N LEU A 58 -2.14 -1.06 29.25
CA LEU A 58 -1.43 0.21 29.07
C LEU A 58 -2.40 1.38 28.94
N PHE A 59 -3.43 1.21 28.13
CA PHE A 59 -4.44 2.23 27.90
C PHE A 59 -5.29 2.51 29.13
N ASP A 60 -5.65 1.49 29.90
CA ASP A 60 -6.31 1.65 31.20
C ASP A 60 -5.46 2.47 32.17
N GLY A 61 -4.14 2.25 32.20
CA GLY A 61 -3.21 3.06 32.99
C GLY A 61 -3.17 4.53 32.52
N LEU A 62 -3.16 4.75 31.21
CA LEU A 62 -3.13 6.10 30.62
C LEU A 62 -4.43 6.89 30.83
N GLU A 63 -5.55 6.20 31.05
CA GLU A 63 -6.88 6.80 31.27
C GLU A 63 -7.16 7.14 32.75
N ARG A 64 -6.26 6.77 33.68
CA ARG A 64 -6.39 7.11 35.11
C ARG A 64 -6.24 8.60 35.35
N GLN A 65 -7.02 9.14 36.31
CA GLN A 65 -7.00 10.57 36.64
C GLN A 65 -5.65 11.04 37.15
N GLU A 66 -4.88 10.17 37.80
CA GLU A 66 -3.56 10.50 38.33
C GLU A 66 -2.45 10.46 37.26
N THR A 67 -2.75 9.94 36.06
CA THR A 67 -1.77 9.84 34.98
C THR A 67 -1.62 11.18 34.26
N PRO A 68 -0.39 11.71 34.08
CA PRO A 68 -0.19 12.94 33.33
C PRO A 68 -0.74 12.82 31.90
N ALA A 69 -1.71 13.68 31.55
CA ALA A 69 -2.38 13.64 30.25
C ALA A 69 -1.42 13.71 29.05
N ALA A 70 -0.27 14.39 29.22
CA ALA A 70 0.78 14.47 28.21
C ALA A 70 1.31 13.10 27.74
N LEU A 71 1.28 12.06 28.59
CA LEU A 71 1.69 10.71 28.22
C LEU A 71 0.75 10.09 27.18
N GLY A 72 -0.55 10.33 27.30
CA GLY A 72 -1.56 9.88 26.33
C GLY A 72 -1.46 10.61 24.99
N GLN A 73 -0.89 11.82 24.98
CA GLN A 73 -0.75 12.66 23.78
C GLN A 73 0.57 12.44 23.03
N LEU A 74 1.43 11.53 23.49
CA LEU A 74 2.64 11.19 22.76
C LEU A 74 2.27 10.63 21.37
N PRO A 75 2.92 11.09 20.27
CA PRO A 75 2.58 10.63 18.92
C PRO A 75 2.61 9.10 18.77
N SER A 76 3.56 8.43 19.42
CA SER A 76 3.68 6.97 19.38
C SER A 76 2.58 6.24 20.16
N VAL A 77 2.01 6.87 21.20
CA VAL A 77 0.85 6.36 21.96
C VAL A 77 -0.43 6.52 21.15
N ILE A 78 -0.63 7.68 20.53
CA ILE A 78 -1.75 7.92 19.60
C ILE A 78 -1.71 6.90 18.45
N ARG A 79 -0.52 6.69 17.87
CA ARG A 79 -0.33 5.70 16.79
C ARG A 79 -0.56 4.27 17.25
N LEU A 80 -0.12 3.92 18.46
CA LEU A 80 -0.44 2.63 19.05
C LEU A 80 -1.95 2.42 19.17
N ARG A 81 -2.71 3.48 19.51
CA ARG A 81 -4.17 3.39 19.61
C ARG A 81 -4.82 3.15 18.27
N GLN A 82 -4.43 3.90 17.24
CA GLN A 82 -4.90 3.67 15.88
C GLN A 82 -4.64 2.23 15.41
N VAL A 83 -3.41 1.73 15.60
CA VAL A 83 -3.06 0.34 15.26
C VAL A 83 -3.88 -0.68 16.07
N PHE A 84 -4.10 -0.40 17.35
CA PHE A 84 -4.92 -1.26 18.21
C PHE A 84 -6.36 -1.32 17.71
N ASP A 85 -6.98 -0.18 17.41
CA ASP A 85 -8.35 -0.10 16.91
C ASP A 85 -8.50 -0.76 15.53
N GLN A 86 -7.47 -0.67 14.69
CA GLN A 86 -7.42 -1.35 13.39
C GLN A 86 -7.40 -2.88 13.53
N HIS A 87 -6.80 -3.45 14.58
CA HIS A 87 -6.56 -4.90 14.68
C HIS A 87 -7.33 -5.61 15.79
N TYR A 88 -7.88 -4.88 16.74
CA TYR A 88 -8.58 -5.41 17.90
C TYR A 88 -9.96 -4.81 18.07
N GLU A 89 -10.84 -5.61 18.65
CA GLU A 89 -12.13 -5.18 19.20
C GLU A 89 -12.03 -5.20 20.72
N ARG A 90 -12.39 -4.08 21.34
CA ARG A 90 -12.52 -3.97 22.78
C ARG A 90 -13.99 -4.17 23.16
N SER A 91 -14.27 -5.13 24.02
CA SER A 91 -15.60 -5.41 24.55
C SER A 91 -15.58 -5.41 26.08
N GLN A 92 -16.75 -5.54 26.70
CA GLN A 92 -16.88 -5.71 28.16
C GLN A 92 -16.20 -7.00 28.66
N THR A 93 -16.04 -8.01 27.78
CA THR A 93 -15.44 -9.30 28.12
C THR A 93 -13.94 -9.38 27.83
N GLY A 94 -13.35 -8.31 27.29
CA GLY A 94 -11.91 -8.19 27.07
C GLY A 94 -11.57 -7.69 25.67
N VAL A 95 -10.44 -8.16 25.15
CA VAL A 95 -9.89 -7.73 23.87
C VAL A 95 -9.85 -8.92 22.92
N ARG A 96 -10.36 -8.75 21.70
CA ARG A 96 -10.41 -9.79 20.67
C ARG A 96 -9.65 -9.33 19.42
N TRP A 97 -8.80 -10.20 18.87
CA TRP A 97 -8.19 -9.99 17.56
C TRP A 97 -9.23 -10.07 16.45
N ARG A 98 -9.24 -9.11 15.53
CA ARG A 98 -10.15 -9.06 14.39
C ARG A 98 -9.77 -10.06 13.30
N ASP A 99 -10.77 -10.60 12.60
CA ASP A 99 -10.54 -11.34 11.36
C ASP A 99 -10.32 -10.35 10.21
N GLY A 100 -9.07 -9.92 10.08
CA GLY A 100 -8.69 -8.82 9.19
C GLY A 100 -8.72 -7.44 9.87
N PRO A 101 -7.98 -6.45 9.35
CA PRO A 101 -8.01 -5.09 9.89
C PRO A 101 -9.37 -4.41 9.65
N ALA A 102 -9.76 -3.49 10.54
CA ALA A 102 -10.97 -2.68 10.43
C ALA A 102 -10.91 -1.59 9.33
N VAL A 103 -9.80 -1.53 8.59
CA VAL A 103 -9.52 -0.52 7.57
C VAL A 103 -8.97 -1.16 6.30
N THR A 104 -9.02 -0.41 5.20
CA THR A 104 -8.41 -0.81 3.93
C THR A 104 -6.88 -0.87 4.04
N ASN A 105 -6.21 -1.48 3.06
CA ASN A 105 -4.74 -1.48 3.03
C ASN A 105 -4.14 -0.06 2.85
N GLU A 106 -4.89 0.88 2.27
CA GLU A 106 -4.49 2.27 2.06
C GLU A 106 -4.47 3.08 3.36
N ASP A 107 -5.29 2.71 4.34
CA ASP A 107 -5.35 3.37 5.65
C ASP A 107 -4.63 2.59 6.75
N ARG A 108 -4.22 1.34 6.45
CA ARG A 108 -3.59 0.46 7.43
C ARG A 108 -2.20 0.95 7.79
N ILE A 109 -1.98 1.18 9.08
CA ILE A 109 -0.66 1.52 9.63
C ILE A 109 0.15 0.23 9.79
N VAL A 110 1.26 0.13 9.07
CA VAL A 110 2.11 -1.07 9.07
C VAL A 110 3.47 -0.87 9.74
N SER A 111 3.82 0.38 10.04
CA SER A 111 5.05 0.72 10.75
C SER A 111 4.77 1.80 11.80
N PRO A 112 5.20 1.59 13.06
CA PRO A 112 5.12 2.63 14.07
C PRO A 112 6.24 3.68 13.92
N TYR A 113 7.13 3.58 12.93
CA TYR A 113 8.21 4.54 12.68
C TYR A 113 8.05 5.27 11.34
N ASP A 114 7.23 4.74 10.43
CA ASP A 114 6.96 5.32 9.12
C ASP A 114 5.45 5.24 8.84
N GLU A 115 4.77 6.39 8.92
CA GLU A 115 3.31 6.48 8.73
C GLU A 115 2.89 6.41 7.27
N GLN A 116 3.82 6.58 6.33
CA GLN A 116 3.53 6.59 4.89
C GLN A 116 3.76 5.20 4.27
N ALA A 117 4.49 4.32 4.94
CA ALA A 117 4.62 2.93 4.55
C ALA A 117 3.26 2.24 4.46
N ARG A 118 3.03 1.48 3.39
CA ARG A 118 1.81 0.69 3.17
C ARG A 118 2.14 -0.77 2.95
N SER A 119 1.15 -1.64 3.16
CA SER A 119 1.29 -3.05 2.79
C SER A 119 0.59 -3.30 1.47
N ALA A 120 1.28 -4.01 0.59
CA ALA A 120 0.66 -4.54 -0.61
C ALA A 120 1.04 -6.00 -0.81
N ARG A 121 0.26 -6.66 -1.66
CA ARG A 121 0.37 -8.09 -1.96
C ARG A 121 0.42 -8.27 -3.48
N LYS A 122 1.30 -9.14 -3.96
CA LYS A 122 1.44 -9.55 -5.36
C LYS A 122 1.63 -11.05 -5.33
N ARG A 123 0.59 -11.78 -5.73
CA ARG A 123 0.52 -13.24 -5.56
C ARG A 123 0.71 -13.59 -4.08
N GLU A 124 1.70 -14.41 -3.73
CA GLU A 124 2.00 -14.78 -2.35
C GLU A 124 2.98 -13.86 -1.63
N LEU A 125 3.55 -12.87 -2.32
CA LEU A 125 4.50 -11.95 -1.72
C LEU A 125 3.76 -10.76 -1.10
N ILE A 126 4.02 -10.53 0.19
CA ILE A 126 3.59 -9.34 0.92
C ILE A 126 4.83 -8.49 1.16
N TRP A 127 4.77 -7.21 0.79
CA TRP A 127 5.78 -6.23 1.16
C TRP A 127 5.17 -5.10 1.97
N LEU A 128 6.00 -4.49 2.80
CA LEU A 128 5.67 -3.34 3.64
C LEU A 128 6.60 -2.19 3.25
N GLY A 129 6.04 -1.02 2.97
CA GLY A 129 6.79 0.16 2.57
C GLY A 129 6.22 0.78 1.29
N TYR A 130 7.07 0.86 0.28
CA TYR A 130 6.85 1.62 -0.94
C TYR A 130 7.10 0.74 -2.17
N LYS A 131 6.58 1.19 -3.30
CA LYS A 131 7.04 0.77 -4.61
C LYS A 131 8.01 1.81 -5.14
N ILE A 132 8.98 1.34 -5.92
CA ILE A 132 9.89 2.19 -6.67
C ILE A 132 9.65 1.87 -8.13
N HIS A 133 9.39 2.92 -8.92
CA HIS A 133 9.35 2.88 -10.36
C HIS A 133 10.67 3.47 -10.86
N LEU A 134 11.34 2.75 -11.76
CA LEU A 134 12.59 3.16 -12.36
C LEU A 134 12.35 3.41 -13.84
N THR A 135 12.84 4.53 -14.35
CA THR A 135 12.90 4.77 -15.79
C THR A 135 14.35 4.76 -16.21
N GLU A 136 14.67 3.92 -17.19
CA GLU A 136 16.00 3.78 -17.75
C GLU A 136 16.01 4.02 -19.26
N THR A 137 17.16 4.46 -19.78
CA THR A 137 17.40 4.48 -21.23
C THR A 137 17.55 3.05 -21.74
N CYS A 138 16.94 2.75 -22.89
CA CYS A 138 16.99 1.41 -23.50
C CYS A 138 17.51 1.42 -24.96
N ASP A 139 18.45 2.33 -25.25
CA ASP A 139 19.07 2.42 -26.58
C ASP A 139 19.73 1.08 -26.95
N GLN A 140 19.64 0.74 -28.25
CA GLN A 140 20.21 -0.47 -28.83
C GLN A 140 21.68 -0.30 -29.20
N ASP A 141 22.23 0.92 -29.16
CA ASP A 141 23.66 1.17 -29.35
C ASP A 141 24.47 0.48 -28.23
N PRO A 142 25.27 -0.56 -28.54
CA PRO A 142 26.06 -1.29 -27.54
C PRO A 142 27.18 -0.45 -26.91
N HIS A 143 27.47 0.74 -27.44
CA HIS A 143 28.46 1.68 -26.89
C HIS A 143 27.87 2.68 -25.91
N MET A 144 26.54 2.75 -25.77
CA MET A 144 25.87 3.64 -24.83
C MET A 144 25.55 2.91 -23.51
N PRO A 145 25.90 3.48 -22.36
CA PRO A 145 25.48 2.91 -21.08
C PRO A 145 23.97 3.10 -20.88
N HIS A 146 23.33 2.10 -20.29
CA HIS A 146 21.95 2.25 -19.80
C HIS A 146 21.96 3.04 -18.49
N LEU A 147 21.25 4.17 -18.49
CA LEU A 147 21.18 5.09 -17.36
C LEU A 147 19.77 5.08 -16.77
N ILE A 148 19.69 4.98 -15.45
CA ILE A 148 18.46 5.31 -14.72
C ILE A 148 18.32 6.83 -14.74
N VAL A 149 17.31 7.33 -15.45
CA VAL A 149 17.07 8.77 -15.63
C VAL A 149 16.05 9.33 -14.64
N GLN A 150 15.23 8.44 -14.04
CA GLN A 150 14.18 8.80 -13.10
C GLN A 150 13.93 7.68 -12.08
N VAL A 151 13.67 8.09 -10.84
CA VAL A 151 13.24 7.21 -9.75
C VAL A 151 12.00 7.82 -9.10
N HIS A 152 10.87 7.11 -9.15
CA HIS A 152 9.62 7.54 -8.51
C HIS A 152 9.24 6.58 -7.38
N THR A 153 9.17 7.10 -6.16
CA THR A 153 8.78 6.31 -4.98
C THR A 153 7.36 6.66 -4.57
N VAL A 154 6.50 5.63 -4.48
CA VAL A 154 5.09 5.78 -4.11
C VAL A 154 4.70 4.78 -3.03
N PRO A 155 3.63 5.03 -2.25
CA PRO A 155 3.09 4.03 -1.35
C PRO A 155 2.86 2.69 -2.04
N ALA A 156 3.08 1.59 -1.33
CA ALA A 156 2.98 0.25 -1.90
C ALA A 156 1.60 -0.08 -2.52
N THR A 157 0.54 0.61 -2.10
CA THR A 157 -0.83 0.45 -2.57
C THR A 157 -1.12 1.18 -3.88
N THR A 158 -0.24 2.10 -4.31
CA THR A 158 -0.44 2.86 -5.55
C THR A 158 -0.42 1.92 -6.77
N PRO A 159 -1.45 1.96 -7.64
CA PRO A 159 -1.44 1.23 -8.91
C PRO A 159 -0.32 1.71 -9.84
N ASP A 160 0.29 0.79 -10.59
CA ASP A 160 1.46 1.11 -11.42
C ASP A 160 1.12 2.11 -12.54
N SER A 161 -0.09 2.04 -13.09
CA SER A 161 -0.62 2.99 -14.08
C SER A 161 -0.67 4.45 -13.59
N MET A 162 -0.78 4.67 -12.28
CA MET A 162 -0.81 6.02 -11.70
C MET A 162 0.58 6.66 -11.61
N ALA A 163 1.66 5.88 -11.81
CA ALA A 163 3.02 6.40 -11.79
C ALA A 163 3.44 7.09 -13.09
N VAL A 164 2.78 6.78 -14.22
CA VAL A 164 3.20 7.23 -15.55
C VAL A 164 3.21 8.75 -15.69
N GLU A 165 2.10 9.42 -15.34
CA GLU A 165 1.98 10.87 -15.50
C GLU A 165 3.01 11.63 -14.64
N PRO A 166 3.15 11.37 -13.32
CA PRO A 166 4.18 12.02 -12.50
C PRO A 166 5.61 11.80 -13.02
N ILE A 167 5.92 10.59 -13.51
CA ILE A 167 7.25 10.27 -14.07
C ILE A 167 7.51 11.10 -15.32
N LEU A 168 6.57 11.11 -16.27
CA LEU A 168 6.76 11.84 -17.52
C LEU A 168 6.72 13.35 -17.30
N GLN A 169 5.95 13.84 -16.34
CA GLN A 169 5.99 15.24 -15.94
C GLN A 169 7.38 15.65 -15.42
N ASP A 170 7.97 14.90 -14.48
CA ASP A 170 9.33 15.16 -13.98
C ASP A 170 10.36 15.16 -15.12
N LEU A 171 10.27 14.19 -16.03
CA LEU A 171 11.16 14.11 -17.18
C LEU A 171 10.98 15.29 -18.15
N ARG A 172 9.74 15.75 -18.38
CA ARG A 172 9.45 16.93 -19.21
C ARG A 172 9.97 18.22 -18.57
N GLU A 173 9.79 18.40 -17.26
CA GLU A 173 10.32 19.55 -16.51
C GLU A 173 11.85 19.63 -16.57
N ARG A 174 12.50 18.47 -16.70
CA ARG A 174 13.96 18.34 -16.87
C ARG A 174 14.42 18.33 -18.33
N GLU A 175 13.51 18.53 -19.29
CA GLU A 175 13.77 18.51 -20.73
C GLU A 175 14.43 17.21 -21.25
N VAL A 176 14.15 16.09 -20.58
CA VAL A 176 14.69 14.75 -20.90
C VAL A 176 13.57 13.71 -21.10
N ALA A 177 12.35 14.17 -21.37
CA ALA A 177 11.24 13.28 -21.68
C ALA A 177 11.53 12.49 -22.97
N PRO A 178 11.27 11.17 -22.98
CA PRO A 178 11.51 10.37 -24.16
C PRO A 178 10.43 10.62 -25.21
N SER A 179 10.80 10.50 -26.48
CA SER A 179 9.81 10.41 -27.57
C SER A 179 9.03 9.10 -27.53
N ALA A 180 9.62 8.05 -26.95
CA ALA A 180 9.09 6.70 -26.86
C ALA A 180 9.32 6.11 -25.45
N LEU A 181 8.27 5.67 -24.77
CA LEU A 181 8.35 5.05 -23.46
C LEU A 181 7.87 3.59 -23.53
N PHE A 182 8.76 2.64 -23.25
CA PHE A 182 8.42 1.23 -23.16
C PHE A 182 8.03 0.88 -21.73
N VAL A 183 6.87 0.24 -21.56
CA VAL A 183 6.33 -0.10 -20.24
C VAL A 183 5.73 -1.50 -20.21
N ASP A 184 5.65 -2.07 -19.00
CA ASP A 184 4.93 -3.31 -18.78
C ASP A 184 3.40 -3.09 -18.78
N GLN A 185 2.66 -4.20 -18.78
CA GLN A 185 1.20 -4.22 -18.86
C GLN A 185 0.52 -3.38 -17.76
N GLY A 186 1.11 -3.29 -16.56
CA GLY A 186 0.54 -2.59 -15.41
C GLY A 186 0.55 -1.07 -15.54
N TYR A 187 1.38 -0.51 -16.42
CA TYR A 187 1.44 0.93 -16.69
C TYR A 187 0.58 1.35 -17.87
N THR A 188 0.09 0.41 -18.67
CA THR A 188 -0.71 0.73 -19.85
C THR A 188 -2.17 0.97 -19.49
N SER A 189 -2.74 2.04 -20.04
CA SER A 189 -4.19 2.28 -20.08
C SER A 189 -4.53 3.08 -21.33
N ALA A 190 -5.73 2.89 -21.89
CA ALA A 190 -6.15 3.61 -23.09
C ALA A 190 -6.10 5.13 -22.91
N THR A 191 -6.44 5.62 -21.71
CA THR A 191 -6.35 7.04 -21.37
C THR A 191 -4.89 7.53 -21.35
N SER A 192 -3.99 6.78 -20.71
CA SER A 192 -2.57 7.15 -20.63
C SER A 192 -1.92 7.18 -22.02
N LEU A 193 -2.18 6.18 -22.87
CA LEU A 193 -1.65 6.14 -24.24
C LEU A 193 -2.02 7.39 -25.05
N VAL A 194 -3.27 7.83 -24.97
CA VAL A 194 -3.77 9.01 -25.70
C VAL A 194 -3.22 10.30 -25.12
N GLU A 195 -3.24 10.47 -23.80
CA GLU A 195 -2.81 11.70 -23.16
C GLU A 195 -1.29 11.91 -23.27
N GLN A 196 -0.48 10.87 -23.12
CA GLN A 196 0.98 11.01 -23.26
C GLN A 196 1.40 11.27 -24.72
N ALA A 197 0.71 10.67 -25.70
CA ALA A 197 0.98 10.93 -27.11
C ALA A 197 0.71 12.41 -27.47
N LYS A 198 -0.37 13.01 -26.94
CA LYS A 198 -0.63 14.46 -27.09
C LYS A 198 0.47 15.33 -26.49
N GLN A 199 1.15 14.83 -25.47
CA GLN A 199 2.26 15.51 -24.79
C GLN A 199 3.64 15.16 -25.36
N GLY A 200 3.69 14.44 -26.49
CA GLY A 200 4.92 14.16 -27.24
C GLY A 200 5.66 12.88 -26.87
N THR A 201 5.08 12.03 -26.01
CA THR A 201 5.66 10.71 -25.66
C THR A 201 4.74 9.59 -26.14
N GLU A 202 5.21 8.80 -27.11
CA GLU A 202 4.54 7.59 -27.54
C GLU A 202 4.79 6.46 -26.53
N MET A 203 3.73 5.92 -25.93
CA MET A 203 3.82 4.80 -25.01
C MET A 203 3.67 3.46 -25.73
N MET A 204 4.59 2.54 -25.47
CA MET A 204 4.61 1.19 -26.03
C MET A 204 4.58 0.16 -24.91
N GLY A 205 3.57 -0.71 -24.91
CA GLY A 205 3.45 -1.78 -23.93
C GLY A 205 2.25 -2.67 -24.23
N PRO A 206 2.21 -3.88 -23.66
CA PRO A 206 1.07 -4.78 -23.82
C PRO A 206 -0.16 -4.19 -23.14
N LEU A 207 -1.32 -4.22 -23.80
CA LEU A 207 -2.58 -3.83 -23.18
C LEU A 207 -3.11 -4.94 -22.27
N GLN A 208 -3.79 -4.56 -21.18
CA GLN A 208 -4.61 -5.50 -20.40
C GLN A 208 -5.75 -6.02 -21.28
N GLU A 209 -5.90 -7.33 -21.37
CA GLU A 209 -7.11 -7.94 -21.95
C GLU A 209 -8.32 -7.69 -21.03
N SER A 210 -9.52 -7.65 -21.61
CA SER A 210 -10.75 -7.47 -20.83
C SER A 210 -10.95 -8.65 -19.87
N THR A 211 -10.89 -8.39 -18.57
CA THR A 211 -11.18 -9.39 -17.53
C THR A 211 -12.66 -9.46 -17.15
N SER A 212 -13.55 -8.81 -17.91
CA SER A 212 -14.99 -8.87 -17.65
C SER A 212 -15.51 -10.30 -17.81
N TRP A 213 -16.45 -10.71 -16.96
CA TRP A 213 -16.99 -12.07 -17.03
C TRP A 213 -17.65 -12.35 -18.38
N GLN A 214 -18.25 -11.33 -19.03
CA GLN A 214 -18.81 -11.43 -20.38
C GLN A 214 -17.74 -11.73 -21.43
N ALA A 215 -16.57 -11.09 -21.33
CA ALA A 215 -15.44 -11.35 -22.22
C ALA A 215 -14.82 -12.75 -21.98
N GLN A 216 -14.85 -13.24 -20.74
CA GLN A 216 -14.33 -14.56 -20.38
C GLN A 216 -15.28 -15.72 -20.75
N ALA A 217 -16.60 -15.51 -20.65
CA ALA A 217 -17.60 -16.52 -21.01
C ALA A 217 -17.71 -16.69 -22.53
N GLY A 218 -17.33 -15.69 -23.33
CA GLY A 218 -17.50 -15.70 -24.78
C GLY A 218 -18.97 -15.66 -25.23
N GLU A 219 -19.90 -15.41 -24.29
CA GLU A 219 -21.35 -15.42 -24.52
C GLU A 219 -21.94 -14.01 -24.73
N GLY A 220 -21.11 -12.96 -24.67
CA GLY A 220 -21.52 -11.56 -24.90
C GLY A 220 -20.59 -10.83 -25.86
N TYR A 221 -21.04 -9.68 -26.38
CA TYR A 221 -20.20 -8.83 -27.23
C TYR A 221 -19.10 -8.14 -26.41
N GLY A 222 -17.85 -8.36 -26.79
CA GLY A 222 -16.67 -7.65 -26.32
C GLY A 222 -16.29 -6.49 -27.25
N LEU A 223 -15.29 -5.69 -26.83
CA LEU A 223 -14.79 -4.55 -27.62
C LEU A 223 -14.34 -4.94 -29.03
N TYR A 224 -13.77 -6.14 -29.19
CA TYR A 224 -13.27 -6.64 -30.47
C TYR A 224 -14.36 -7.05 -31.46
N ASP A 225 -15.61 -7.19 -31.01
CA ASP A 225 -16.73 -7.53 -31.90
C ASP A 225 -17.27 -6.28 -32.63
N PHE A 226 -16.85 -5.08 -32.21
CA PHE A 226 -17.25 -3.82 -32.83
C PHE A 226 -16.23 -3.36 -33.86
N GLU A 227 -16.68 -3.09 -35.09
CA GLU A 227 -15.83 -2.52 -36.13
C GLU A 227 -15.80 -1.00 -35.98
N VAL A 228 -14.60 -0.42 -35.84
CA VAL A 228 -14.41 1.02 -35.75
C VAL A 228 -13.92 1.57 -37.08
N ASP A 229 -14.76 2.38 -37.74
CA ASP A 229 -14.35 3.22 -38.87
C ASP A 229 -13.79 4.54 -38.32
N TRP A 230 -12.46 4.60 -38.21
CA TRP A 230 -11.74 5.78 -37.73
C TRP A 230 -11.86 6.98 -38.66
N HIS A 231 -12.04 6.77 -39.97
CA HIS A 231 -12.16 7.84 -40.95
C HIS A 231 -13.53 8.54 -40.85
N GLN A 232 -14.60 7.76 -40.67
CA GLN A 232 -15.96 8.28 -40.51
C GLN A 232 -16.34 8.54 -39.05
N GLN A 233 -15.46 8.19 -38.10
CA GLN A 233 -15.70 8.24 -36.66
C GLN A 233 -17.00 7.53 -36.26
N ARG A 234 -17.23 6.33 -36.82
CA ARG A 234 -18.42 5.51 -36.58
C ARG A 234 -18.03 4.13 -36.10
N VAL A 235 -18.85 3.57 -35.20
CA VAL A 235 -18.70 2.21 -34.71
C VAL A 235 -19.87 1.38 -35.22
N ARG A 236 -19.59 0.20 -35.76
CA ARG A 236 -20.58 -0.80 -36.16
C ARG A 236 -20.62 -1.90 -35.11
N CYS A 237 -21.79 -2.19 -34.56
CA CYS A 237 -21.97 -3.32 -33.65
C CYS A 237 -22.09 -4.65 -34.41
N PRO A 238 -21.94 -5.80 -33.73
CA PRO A 238 -22.05 -7.13 -34.35
C PRO A 238 -23.39 -7.41 -35.04
N GLN A 239 -24.44 -6.69 -34.65
CA GLN A 239 -25.77 -6.78 -35.26
C GLN A 239 -25.92 -5.87 -36.49
N GLY A 240 -24.86 -5.20 -36.91
CA GLY A 240 -24.80 -4.34 -38.08
C GLY A 240 -25.28 -2.91 -37.87
N HIS A 241 -25.71 -2.53 -36.66
CA HIS A 241 -26.14 -1.16 -36.36
C HIS A 241 -24.94 -0.21 -36.23
N LEU A 242 -25.11 1.01 -36.73
CA LEU A 242 -24.11 2.07 -36.65
C LEU A 242 -24.38 3.00 -35.47
N SER A 243 -23.33 3.44 -34.81
CA SER A 243 -23.38 4.47 -33.76
C SER A 243 -24.01 5.76 -34.30
N GLN A 244 -25.01 6.29 -33.60
CA GLN A 244 -25.60 7.60 -33.87
C GLN A 244 -24.93 8.65 -33.00
N ARG A 245 -24.83 9.87 -33.53
CA ARG A 245 -24.13 11.00 -32.90
C ARG A 245 -25.05 11.77 -31.97
#